data_AF-A0A1Y5E108-F1
#
_entry.id   AF-A0A1Y5E108-F1
#
_cell.length_a   1.000
_cell.length_b   1.000
_cell.length_c   1.000
_cell.angle_alpha   90.00
_cell.angle_beta   90.00
_cell.angle_gamma   90.00
#
_symmetry.space_group_name_H-M   'P 1'
#
loop_
_entity.id
_entity.type
_entity.pdbx_description
1 polymer ?
#
loop_
_entity_poly.entity_id
_entity_poly.type
_entity_poly.pdbx_seq_one_letter_code
_entity_poly.pdbx_strand_id
1 'polypeptide(L)'
;MKLLKSLPILTVFALLGCSSANEAISSYELTEEPRGRRLKDIVADKYPSNVYIGGTIQYRDLNGGKGELLNNEFSYITPANIYKQSHIHPMPNKWQWQAPDHWLQVAKDNNQLVRLHAPISPQSSKWVRNDARTAEELETMLVEYMTALTKRYNDESQVKWLDVVNETITEEGTWFGPKPGVSAWENPWTKIGFITDIPAKFPLLSKQGVPKYIVQAFEIANKHAPNLKLVLNQHRMTSPESIALMKELVMYLRDRNLRVDALGWQAHLRGEHVDFAHPDSAAIKTFDQLIKWAHQNNLEFHVTENNIHVKNNKPYQEELVAKAFANIARTVVNNHKTGVVSWNLWTLADTPHFRSANITTLGLWDKNFKPKESYYQVQKVLENSK
;
A
#
# COMPACT_ATOMS: atom_id res chain seq x y z
N MET A 1 -73.15 -5.35 50.46
CA MET A 1 -73.42 -4.66 49.18
C MET A 1 -72.40 -3.55 49.03
N LYS A 2 -71.71 -3.53 47.89
CA LYS A 2 -70.57 -2.67 47.52
C LYS A 2 -70.90 -1.17 47.54
N LEU A 3 -69.89 -0.31 47.76
CA LEU A 3 -69.58 0.96 47.05
C LEU A 3 -68.40 1.63 47.79
N LEU A 4 -67.13 1.43 47.41
CA LEU A 4 -66.35 2.11 46.33
C LEU A 4 -66.41 3.66 46.35
N LYS A 5 -65.34 4.28 46.85
CA LYS A 5 -64.74 5.57 46.42
C LYS A 5 -63.22 5.51 46.70
N SER A 6 -62.41 5.12 45.71
CA SER A 6 -61.53 5.97 44.87
C SER A 6 -60.36 6.64 45.61
N LEU A 7 -59.16 6.06 45.49
CA LEU A 7 -57.87 6.74 45.63
C LEU A 7 -57.09 6.64 44.29
N PRO A 8 -56.32 7.67 43.91
CA PRO A 8 -55.63 7.72 42.62
C PRO A 8 -54.38 6.84 42.65
N ILE A 9 -54.21 6.02 41.60
CA ILE A 9 -52.98 5.27 41.34
C ILE A 9 -51.96 6.27 40.78
N LEU A 10 -50.94 6.57 41.58
CA LEU A 10 -49.74 7.27 41.17
C LEU A 10 -48.88 6.28 40.37
N THR A 11 -48.89 6.39 39.04
CA THR A 11 -48.02 5.58 38.18
C THR A 11 -46.59 6.12 38.28
N VAL A 12 -45.76 5.44 39.06
CA VAL A 12 -44.31 5.68 39.08
C VAL A 12 -43.72 5.15 37.78
N PHE A 13 -43.31 6.05 36.89
CA PHE A 13 -42.43 5.71 35.77
C PHE A 13 -41.06 5.31 36.35
N ALA A 14 -40.79 4.02 36.39
CA ALA A 14 -39.43 3.51 36.56
C ALA A 14 -38.62 3.93 35.33
N LEU A 15 -37.73 4.90 35.50
CA LEU A 15 -36.63 5.17 34.58
C LEU A 15 -35.74 3.93 34.55
N LEU A 16 -36.03 3.02 33.63
CA LEU A 16 -35.09 2.01 33.18
C LEU A 16 -33.92 2.76 32.54
N GLY A 17 -32.88 3.00 33.33
CA GLY A 17 -31.59 3.40 32.81
C GLY A 17 -31.14 2.32 31.84
N CYS A 18 -31.12 2.66 30.55
CA CYS A 18 -30.36 1.89 29.58
C CYS A 18 -28.89 1.95 30.00
N SER A 19 -28.41 0.93 30.71
CA SER A 19 -26.99 0.62 30.67
C SER A 19 -26.71 0.15 29.25
N SER A 20 -26.28 1.08 28.40
CA SER A 20 -25.49 0.70 27.24
C SER A 20 -24.31 -0.08 27.80
N ALA A 21 -24.31 -1.39 27.58
CA ALA A 21 -23.12 -2.20 27.74
C ALA A 21 -22.06 -1.54 26.85
N ASN A 22 -21.14 -0.80 27.49
CA ASN A 22 -19.85 -0.53 26.89
C ASN A 22 -19.26 -1.91 26.66
N GLU A 23 -19.34 -2.42 25.44
CA GLU A 23 -18.39 -3.40 24.97
C GLU A 23 -17.03 -2.78 25.23
N ALA A 24 -16.33 -3.28 26.25
CA ALA A 24 -14.95 -2.92 26.48
C ALA A 24 -14.22 -3.20 25.17
N ILE A 25 -13.77 -2.13 24.51
CA ILE A 25 -12.76 -2.24 23.47
C ILE A 25 -11.60 -2.95 24.17
N SER A 26 -11.43 -4.24 23.89
CA SER A 26 -10.25 -4.99 24.32
C SER A 26 -9.07 -4.25 23.74
N SER A 27 -8.39 -3.43 24.55
CA SER A 27 -7.10 -2.88 24.21
C SER A 27 -6.18 -4.09 24.06
N TYR A 28 -5.94 -4.48 22.81
CA TYR A 28 -4.88 -5.42 22.51
C TYR A 28 -3.56 -4.69 22.76
N GLU A 29 -3.19 -4.58 24.03
CA GLU A 29 -1.90 -4.06 24.46
C GLU A 29 -0.80 -4.99 23.95
N LEU A 30 0.36 -4.42 23.62
CA LEU A 30 1.53 -5.19 23.23
C LEU A 30 1.92 -6.14 24.36
N THR A 31 1.91 -7.44 24.06
CA THR A 31 2.16 -8.49 25.07
C THR A 31 3.65 -8.67 25.36
N GLU A 32 4.52 -8.29 24.43
CA GLU A 32 5.97 -8.38 24.56
C GLU A 32 6.67 -7.34 23.66
N GLU A 33 7.47 -6.47 24.26
CA GLU A 33 8.28 -5.49 23.54
C GLU A 33 9.50 -6.18 22.88
N PRO A 34 9.80 -5.89 21.60
CA PRO A 34 11.01 -6.42 20.97
C PRO A 34 12.29 -6.03 21.71
N ARG A 35 13.22 -6.99 21.81
CA ARG A 35 14.55 -6.78 22.41
C ARG A 35 15.42 -5.89 21.50
N GLY A 36 16.27 -5.08 22.11
CA GLY A 36 17.18 -4.17 21.39
C GLY A 36 16.50 -2.88 20.93
N ARG A 37 17.09 -2.21 19.93
CA ARG A 37 16.56 -0.95 19.40
C ARG A 37 15.37 -1.18 18.46
N ARG A 38 14.44 -0.23 18.42
CA ARG A 38 13.34 -0.22 17.44
C ARG A 38 13.87 -0.06 16.04
N LEU A 39 13.15 -0.58 15.04
CA LEU A 39 13.60 -0.50 13.65
C LEU A 39 13.77 0.97 13.21
N LYS A 40 12.80 1.85 13.52
CA LYS A 40 12.88 3.29 13.20
C LYS A 40 14.09 3.97 13.83
N ASP A 41 14.45 3.59 15.06
CA ASP A 41 15.57 4.20 15.79
C ASP A 41 16.91 3.78 15.18
N ILE A 42 17.02 2.53 14.73
CA ILE A 42 18.21 2.06 14.00
C ILE A 42 18.33 2.80 12.67
N VAL A 43 17.21 3.00 11.96
CA VAL A 43 17.21 3.70 10.67
C VAL A 43 17.59 5.17 10.82
N ALA A 44 17.03 5.87 11.79
CA ALA A 44 17.35 7.28 12.05
C ALA A 44 18.84 7.51 12.35
N ASP A 45 19.47 6.59 13.08
CA ASP A 45 20.86 6.70 13.49
C ASP A 45 21.85 6.24 12.40
N LYS A 46 21.62 5.06 11.82
CA LYS A 46 22.58 4.45 10.86
C LYS A 46 22.37 4.88 9.42
N TYR A 47 21.16 5.32 9.06
CA TYR A 47 20.82 5.74 7.71
C TYR A 47 20.09 7.09 7.75
N PRO A 48 20.78 8.17 8.17
CA PRO A 48 20.17 9.50 8.32
C PRO A 48 19.62 10.09 7.00
N SER A 49 19.95 9.46 5.87
CA SER A 49 19.37 9.75 4.56
C SER A 49 19.19 8.47 3.74
N ASN A 50 18.40 8.56 2.68
CA ASN A 50 18.21 7.54 1.64
C ASN A 50 17.60 6.20 2.06
N VAL A 51 17.40 5.89 3.34
CA VAL A 51 16.68 4.68 3.76
C VAL A 51 15.42 5.07 4.53
N TYR A 52 14.31 4.49 4.12
CA TYR A 52 13.04 4.62 4.81
C TYR A 52 12.47 3.24 5.09
N ILE A 53 11.95 3.02 6.29
CA ILE A 53 11.19 1.81 6.63
C ILE A 53 9.78 2.16 7.10
N GLY A 54 8.81 1.38 6.64
CA GLY A 54 7.39 1.71 6.80
C GLY A 54 6.51 0.53 7.11
N GLY A 55 5.30 0.86 7.58
CA GLY A 55 4.24 -0.10 7.83
C GLY A 55 2.90 0.32 7.24
N THR A 56 2.06 -0.67 6.98
CA THR A 56 0.68 -0.50 6.53
C THR A 56 -0.29 -1.07 7.55
N ILE A 57 -1.33 -0.31 7.87
CA ILE A 57 -2.52 -0.82 8.57
C ILE A 57 -3.81 -0.26 7.95
N GLN A 58 -4.96 -0.80 8.37
CA GLN A 58 -6.26 -0.23 8.02
C GLN A 58 -6.67 0.88 8.99
N TYR A 59 -7.53 1.81 8.57
CA TYR A 59 -8.03 2.88 9.43
C TYR A 59 -8.68 2.37 10.72
N ARG A 60 -9.44 1.26 10.64
CA ARG A 60 -10.06 0.64 11.82
C ARG A 60 -9.08 0.08 12.83
N ASP A 61 -7.83 -0.16 12.43
CA ASP A 61 -6.79 -0.77 13.27
C ASP A 61 -5.95 0.31 14.00
N LEU A 62 -6.25 1.61 13.78
CA LEU A 62 -5.46 2.75 14.24
C LEU A 62 -5.37 2.85 15.77
N ASN A 63 -6.46 2.56 16.47
CA ASN A 63 -6.57 2.70 17.93
C ASN A 63 -6.34 1.38 18.69
N GLY A 64 -5.57 0.44 18.12
CA GLY A 64 -5.27 -0.85 18.75
C GLY A 64 -3.80 -1.26 18.58
N GLY A 65 -3.45 -2.49 18.98
CA GLY A 65 -2.07 -2.97 18.98
C GLY A 65 -1.33 -2.86 17.63
N LYS A 66 -2.03 -2.92 16.49
CA LYS A 66 -1.42 -2.65 15.17
C LYS A 66 -1.02 -1.19 14.99
N GLY A 67 -1.83 -0.25 15.46
CA GLY A 67 -1.51 1.18 15.47
C GLY A 67 -0.35 1.49 16.42
N GLU A 68 -0.32 0.85 17.59
CA GLU A 68 0.80 0.97 18.53
C GLU A 68 2.10 0.43 17.93
N LEU A 69 2.09 -0.77 17.34
CA LEU A 69 3.24 -1.31 16.58
C LEU A 69 3.68 -0.35 15.47
N LEU A 70 2.73 0.17 14.70
CA LEU A 70 3.03 1.08 13.59
C LEU A 70 3.80 2.30 14.08
N ASN A 71 3.33 2.93 15.16
CA ASN A 71 3.91 4.15 15.73
C ASN A 71 5.25 3.88 16.43
N ASN A 72 5.41 2.71 17.05
CA ASN A 72 6.63 2.35 17.76
C ASN A 72 7.79 1.94 16.83
N GLU A 73 7.51 1.44 15.63
CA GLU A 73 8.54 0.79 14.81
C GLU A 73 8.85 1.48 13.48
N PHE A 74 8.00 2.39 12.99
CA PHE A 74 8.14 2.95 11.63
C PHE A 74 8.10 4.48 11.59
N SER A 75 8.92 5.06 10.69
CA SER A 75 9.02 6.51 10.45
C SER A 75 8.20 6.97 9.25
N TYR A 76 7.65 6.04 8.46
CA TYR A 76 6.59 6.35 7.50
C TYR A 76 5.52 5.28 7.50
N ILE A 77 4.34 5.66 7.01
CA ILE A 77 3.16 4.82 7.01
C ILE A 77 2.47 4.84 5.65
N THR A 78 1.75 3.76 5.37
CA THR A 78 0.90 3.63 4.19
C THR A 78 -0.51 3.21 4.62
N PRO A 79 -1.50 4.12 4.64
CA PRO A 79 -2.89 3.73 4.94
C PRO A 79 -3.45 2.80 3.86
N ALA A 80 -3.79 1.56 4.24
CA ALA A 80 -4.01 0.45 3.30
C ALA A 80 -5.07 0.69 2.21
N ASN A 81 -6.13 1.43 2.55
CA ASN A 81 -7.30 1.56 1.68
C ASN A 81 -7.89 2.96 1.62
N ILE A 82 -7.65 3.80 2.63
CA ILE A 82 -8.42 5.03 2.78
C ILE A 82 -8.17 6.04 1.65
N TYR A 83 -7.02 5.96 0.97
CA TYR A 83 -6.66 6.80 -0.18
C TYR A 83 -7.00 6.18 -1.54
N LYS A 84 -7.73 5.06 -1.57
CA LYS A 84 -8.24 4.48 -2.82
C LYS A 84 -9.47 5.23 -3.28
N GLN A 85 -9.67 5.33 -4.60
CA GLN A 85 -10.86 5.95 -5.21
C GLN A 85 -12.17 5.41 -4.62
N SER A 86 -12.21 4.10 -4.34
CA SER A 86 -13.36 3.43 -3.74
C SER A 86 -13.76 3.93 -2.35
N HIS A 87 -12.86 4.60 -1.64
CA HIS A 87 -13.12 5.11 -0.28
C HIS A 87 -13.44 6.60 -0.32
N ILE A 88 -12.60 7.40 -0.97
CA ILE A 88 -12.76 8.86 -0.98
C ILE A 88 -13.85 9.31 -1.94
N HIS A 89 -13.87 8.79 -3.17
CA HIS A 89 -14.78 9.23 -4.21
C HIS A 89 -15.48 8.06 -4.92
N PRO A 90 -16.29 7.24 -4.20
CA PRO A 90 -16.78 5.97 -4.73
C PRO A 90 -17.76 6.09 -5.92
N MET A 91 -18.41 7.24 -6.09
CA MET A 91 -19.34 7.51 -7.19
C MET A 91 -19.49 9.03 -7.35
N PRO A 92 -20.01 9.52 -8.50
CA PRO A 92 -20.17 10.94 -8.75
C PRO A 92 -20.87 11.66 -7.61
N ASN A 93 -20.42 12.87 -7.32
CA ASN A 93 -20.96 13.73 -6.25
C ASN A 93 -20.87 13.17 -4.81
N LYS A 94 -20.13 12.08 -4.56
CA LYS A 94 -19.93 11.53 -3.20
C LYS A 94 -18.47 11.60 -2.77
N TRP A 95 -18.20 12.37 -1.71
CA TRP A 95 -16.84 12.55 -1.16
C TRP A 95 -16.77 12.17 0.31
N GLN A 96 -15.66 11.54 0.72
CA GLN A 96 -15.42 11.07 2.09
C GLN A 96 -13.99 11.43 2.54
N TRP A 97 -13.83 12.61 3.15
CA TRP A 97 -12.52 13.14 3.54
C TRP A 97 -12.15 12.94 5.00
N GLN A 98 -13.14 12.72 5.88
CA GLN A 98 -12.92 12.67 7.32
C GLN A 98 -11.85 11.64 7.76
N ALA A 99 -11.94 10.40 7.27
CA ALA A 99 -11.00 9.35 7.63
C ALA A 99 -9.59 9.54 7.03
N PRO A 100 -9.43 9.91 5.74
CA PRO A 100 -8.14 10.34 5.19
C PRO A 100 -7.48 11.49 5.96
N ASP A 101 -8.24 12.54 6.29
CA ASP A 101 -7.71 13.72 6.99
C ASP A 101 -7.28 13.38 8.42
N HIS A 102 -8.09 12.58 9.13
CA HIS A 102 -7.73 12.10 10.46
C HIS A 102 -6.46 11.25 10.43
N TRP A 103 -6.29 10.39 9.42
CA TRP A 103 -5.07 9.62 9.22
C TRP A 103 -3.83 10.51 9.08
N LEU A 104 -3.93 11.58 8.30
CA LEU A 104 -2.84 12.54 8.16
C LEU A 104 -2.54 13.24 9.49
N GLN A 105 -3.56 13.58 10.27
CA GLN A 105 -3.35 14.15 11.61
C GLN A 105 -2.60 13.18 12.52
N VAL A 106 -2.97 11.90 12.56
CA VAL A 106 -2.25 10.91 13.37
C VAL A 106 -0.79 10.77 12.91
N ALA A 107 -0.52 10.83 11.61
CA ALA A 107 0.84 10.84 11.10
C ALA A 107 1.64 12.06 11.57
N LYS A 108 1.02 13.26 11.59
CA LYS A 108 1.62 14.48 12.15
C LYS A 108 1.96 14.32 13.63
N ASP A 109 1.01 13.81 14.42
CA ASP A 109 1.16 13.63 15.87
C ASP A 109 2.29 12.63 16.21
N ASN A 110 2.53 11.65 15.33
CA ASN A 110 3.59 10.65 15.48
C ASN A 110 4.88 10.98 14.72
N ASN A 111 4.97 12.17 14.09
CA ASN A 111 6.10 12.59 13.25
C ASN A 111 6.45 11.56 12.14
N GLN A 112 5.43 11.03 11.47
CA GLN A 112 5.56 10.04 10.41
C GLN A 112 5.30 10.66 9.04
N LEU A 113 6.06 10.21 8.05
CA LEU A 113 5.76 10.48 6.65
C LEU A 113 4.62 9.58 6.16
N VAL A 114 3.89 10.02 5.13
CA VAL A 114 2.73 9.33 4.57
C VAL A 114 2.96 9.04 3.09
N ARG A 115 2.68 7.79 2.69
CA ARG A 115 2.47 7.39 1.30
C ARG A 115 0.96 7.31 1.03
N LEU A 116 0.50 8.04 0.01
CA LEU A 116 -0.87 7.93 -0.49
C LEU A 116 -0.99 6.72 -1.42
N HIS A 117 -1.71 5.69 -0.98
CA HIS A 117 -1.81 4.40 -1.66
C HIS A 117 -3.28 3.92 -1.83
N ALA A 118 -3.73 3.61 -3.04
CA ALA A 118 -3.30 4.23 -4.29
C ALA A 118 -4.56 4.73 -5.01
N PRO A 119 -4.57 5.97 -5.52
CA PRO A 119 -5.76 6.55 -6.11
C PRO A 119 -6.30 5.82 -7.34
N ILE A 120 -5.46 5.57 -8.35
CA ILE A 120 -5.88 4.95 -9.61
C ILE A 120 -5.34 3.52 -9.67
N SER A 121 -6.24 2.55 -9.52
CA SER A 121 -5.87 1.15 -9.43
C SER A 121 -7.04 0.20 -9.75
N PRO A 122 -6.78 -1.11 -9.84
CA PRO A 122 -7.81 -2.16 -9.81
C PRO A 122 -8.73 -2.15 -8.58
N GLN A 123 -8.34 -1.48 -7.49
CA GLN A 123 -9.11 -1.40 -6.24
C GLN A 123 -10.15 -0.26 -6.25
N SER A 124 -10.74 -0.03 -7.42
CA SER A 124 -11.74 0.99 -7.66
C SER A 124 -13.14 0.56 -7.22
N SER A 125 -14.03 1.55 -7.13
CA SER A 125 -15.39 1.35 -6.64
C SER A 125 -16.20 0.41 -7.55
N LYS A 126 -17.30 -0.14 -7.03
CA LYS A 126 -18.27 -0.88 -7.86
C LYS A 126 -18.87 -0.02 -8.97
N TRP A 127 -18.95 1.30 -8.78
CA TRP A 127 -19.44 2.23 -9.79
C TRP A 127 -18.47 2.28 -10.98
N VAL A 128 -17.17 2.43 -10.72
CA VAL A 128 -16.13 2.45 -11.77
C VAL A 128 -16.07 1.11 -12.50
N ARG A 129 -16.21 -0.01 -11.77
CA ARG A 129 -16.17 -1.36 -12.33
C ARG A 129 -17.45 -1.79 -13.05
N ASN A 130 -18.51 -0.97 -13.06
CA ASN A 130 -19.74 -1.35 -13.73
C ASN A 130 -19.52 -1.47 -15.25
N ASP A 131 -20.01 -2.55 -15.86
CA ASP A 131 -19.78 -2.84 -17.28
C ASP A 131 -20.33 -1.75 -18.20
N ALA A 132 -21.42 -1.10 -17.81
CA ALA A 132 -22.07 -0.03 -18.56
C ALA A 132 -21.38 1.34 -18.44
N ARG A 133 -20.23 1.45 -17.74
CA ARG A 133 -19.48 2.71 -17.71
C ARG A 133 -18.89 3.01 -19.09
N THR A 134 -19.14 4.23 -19.54
CA THR A 134 -18.53 4.77 -20.76
C THR A 134 -17.10 5.24 -20.51
N ALA A 135 -16.32 5.39 -21.58
CA ALA A 135 -14.97 5.98 -21.51
C ALA A 135 -15.00 7.38 -20.86
N GLU A 136 -15.97 8.21 -21.23
CA GLU A 136 -16.11 9.59 -20.75
C GLU A 136 -16.50 9.67 -19.27
N GLU A 137 -17.38 8.79 -18.79
CA GLU A 137 -17.71 8.70 -17.36
C GLU A 137 -16.49 8.28 -16.51
N LEU A 138 -15.69 7.34 -17.02
CA LEU A 138 -14.47 6.88 -16.33
C LEU A 138 -13.40 7.97 -16.33
N GLU A 139 -13.23 8.67 -17.46
CA GLU A 139 -12.28 9.77 -17.58
C GLU A 139 -12.66 10.92 -16.64
N THR A 140 -13.93 11.29 -16.58
CA THR A 140 -14.44 12.31 -15.65
C THR A 140 -14.13 11.93 -14.20
N MET A 141 -14.45 10.69 -13.80
CA MET A 141 -14.16 10.18 -12.46
C MET A 141 -12.67 10.19 -12.12
N LEU A 142 -11.81 9.81 -13.07
CA LEU A 142 -10.36 9.87 -12.89
C LEU A 142 -9.88 11.30 -12.67
N VAL A 143 -10.31 12.23 -13.53
CA VAL A 143 -9.88 13.63 -13.51
C VAL A 143 -10.34 14.31 -12.21
N GLU A 144 -11.61 14.16 -11.84
CA GLU A 144 -12.18 14.72 -10.61
C GLU A 144 -11.43 14.20 -9.38
N TYR A 145 -11.29 12.87 -9.28
CA TYR A 145 -10.67 12.25 -8.12
C TYR A 145 -9.20 12.62 -7.95
N MET A 146 -8.40 12.45 -9.02
CA MET A 146 -6.98 12.76 -8.97
C MET A 146 -6.73 14.23 -8.69
N THR A 147 -7.49 15.13 -9.31
CA THR A 147 -7.32 16.58 -9.11
C THR A 147 -7.63 16.97 -7.67
N ALA A 148 -8.73 16.46 -7.10
CA ALA A 148 -9.10 16.77 -5.73
C ALA A 148 -8.08 16.22 -4.72
N LEU A 149 -7.66 14.96 -4.89
CA LEU A 149 -6.69 14.32 -3.99
C LEU A 149 -5.34 15.03 -4.02
N THR A 150 -4.79 15.26 -5.22
CA THR A 150 -3.47 15.89 -5.38
C THR A 150 -3.45 17.30 -4.82
N LYS A 151 -4.43 18.14 -5.14
CA LYS A 151 -4.54 19.50 -4.57
C LYS A 151 -4.68 19.49 -3.05
N ARG A 152 -5.45 18.56 -2.49
CA ARG A 152 -5.69 18.50 -1.04
C ARG A 152 -4.42 18.21 -0.25
N TYR A 153 -3.55 17.35 -0.77
CA TYR A 153 -2.39 16.83 -0.03
C TYR A 153 -1.03 17.34 -0.51
N ASN A 154 -0.96 18.15 -1.58
CA ASN A 154 0.31 18.64 -2.11
C ASN A 154 1.13 19.46 -1.11
N ASP A 155 0.47 20.29 -0.29
CA ASP A 155 1.17 21.20 0.63
C ASP A 155 1.32 20.61 2.04
N GLU A 156 0.96 19.34 2.22
CA GLU A 156 1.05 18.65 3.50
C GLU A 156 2.45 18.07 3.69
N SER A 157 3.25 18.64 4.59
CA SER A 157 4.66 18.28 4.79
C SER A 157 4.93 16.82 5.13
N GLN A 158 3.94 16.12 5.68
CA GLN A 158 4.05 14.71 6.02
C GLN A 158 3.82 13.83 4.80
N VAL A 159 3.10 14.31 3.77
CA VAL A 159 2.82 13.51 2.58
C VAL A 159 4.03 13.59 1.66
N LYS A 160 4.68 12.44 1.47
CA LYS A 160 5.93 12.37 0.69
C LYS A 160 5.75 11.70 -0.66
N TRP A 161 4.99 10.61 -0.69
CA TRP A 161 4.86 9.77 -1.87
C TRP A 161 3.39 9.61 -2.29
N LEU A 162 3.16 9.62 -3.59
CA LEU A 162 1.87 9.33 -4.21
C LEU A 162 2.03 8.16 -5.18
N ASP A 163 1.38 7.04 -4.91
CA ASP A 163 1.28 5.93 -5.87
C ASP A 163 0.28 6.31 -6.97
N VAL A 164 0.74 7.05 -7.98
CA VAL A 164 -0.11 7.68 -9.00
C VAL A 164 -0.99 6.64 -9.71
N VAL A 165 -0.38 5.53 -10.11
CA VAL A 165 -1.07 4.34 -10.65
C VAL A 165 -0.53 3.08 -10.00
N ASN A 166 -1.41 2.10 -9.82
CA ASN A 166 -1.07 0.82 -9.19
C ASN A 166 -1.58 -0.38 -10.03
N GLU A 167 -0.76 -1.43 -10.16
CA GLU A 167 -1.12 -2.72 -10.78
C GLU A 167 -1.67 -2.64 -12.22
N THR A 168 -0.86 -2.07 -13.11
CA THR A 168 -1.29 -1.79 -14.49
C THR A 168 -0.84 -2.86 -15.50
N ILE A 169 0.13 -3.71 -15.12
CA ILE A 169 0.78 -4.69 -15.99
C ILE A 169 0.56 -6.13 -15.49
N THR A 170 0.44 -7.10 -16.41
CA THR A 170 0.40 -8.55 -16.12
C THR A 170 1.80 -9.16 -16.11
N GLU A 171 1.93 -10.41 -15.64
CA GLU A 171 3.22 -11.11 -15.62
C GLU A 171 3.75 -11.37 -17.04
N GLU A 172 2.89 -11.38 -18.04
CA GLU A 172 3.23 -11.61 -19.45
C GLU A 172 3.68 -10.33 -20.16
N GLY A 173 3.81 -9.21 -19.45
CA GLY A 173 4.22 -7.93 -20.05
C GLY A 173 3.14 -7.32 -20.94
N THR A 174 1.87 -7.41 -20.51
CA THR A 174 0.72 -6.79 -21.18
C THR A 174 -0.11 -5.96 -20.19
N TRP A 175 -1.06 -5.17 -20.70
CA TRP A 175 -1.91 -4.33 -19.85
C TRP A 175 -2.96 -5.16 -19.08
N PHE A 176 -3.01 -4.98 -17.77
CA PHE A 176 -4.09 -5.52 -16.96
C PHE A 176 -5.38 -4.73 -17.25
N GLY A 177 -6.40 -5.42 -17.76
CA GLY A 177 -7.62 -4.83 -18.32
C GLY A 177 -8.91 -5.18 -17.57
N PRO A 178 -10.07 -4.87 -18.16
CA PRO A 178 -11.38 -5.06 -17.55
C PRO A 178 -11.81 -6.53 -17.64
N LYS A 179 -12.73 -6.94 -16.77
CA LYS A 179 -13.37 -8.26 -16.79
C LYS A 179 -14.87 -8.09 -16.58
N PRO A 180 -15.71 -9.02 -17.08
CA PRO A 180 -17.15 -8.92 -16.89
C PRO A 180 -17.56 -8.86 -15.42
N GLY A 181 -18.43 -7.92 -15.09
CA GLY A 181 -19.04 -7.73 -13.78
C GLY A 181 -18.11 -7.14 -12.71
N VAL A 182 -18.72 -6.71 -11.60
CA VAL A 182 -18.05 -5.91 -10.57
C VAL A 182 -17.33 -6.72 -9.47
N SER A 183 -17.23 -8.04 -9.62
CA SER A 183 -16.72 -8.91 -8.55
C SER A 183 -15.29 -9.40 -8.79
N ALA A 184 -14.83 -9.38 -10.04
CA ALA A 184 -13.49 -9.82 -10.38
C ALA A 184 -12.44 -8.78 -9.92
N TRP A 185 -11.18 -9.25 -9.78
CA TRP A 185 -10.04 -8.34 -9.80
C TRP A 185 -9.76 -8.00 -11.26
N GLU A 186 -9.91 -6.72 -11.59
CA GLU A 186 -9.87 -6.17 -12.94
C GLU A 186 -9.45 -4.70 -12.91
N ASN A 187 -9.13 -4.15 -14.08
CA ASN A 187 -8.78 -2.75 -14.24
C ASN A 187 -9.68 -2.08 -15.29
N PRO A 188 -10.76 -1.40 -14.85
CA PRO A 188 -11.73 -0.79 -15.77
C PRO A 188 -11.18 0.45 -16.50
N TRP A 189 -10.12 1.08 -15.99
CA TRP A 189 -9.62 2.36 -16.50
C TRP A 189 -9.09 2.28 -17.94
N THR A 190 -8.70 1.09 -18.40
CA THR A 190 -8.30 0.85 -19.79
C THR A 190 -9.44 1.10 -20.80
N LYS A 191 -10.72 1.09 -20.37
CA LYS A 191 -11.88 1.44 -21.21
C LYS A 191 -11.85 2.90 -21.69
N ILE A 192 -11.06 3.78 -21.05
CA ILE A 192 -10.82 5.17 -21.51
C ILE A 192 -10.09 5.18 -22.88
N GLY A 193 -9.37 4.10 -23.20
CA GLY A 193 -8.67 3.92 -24.47
C GLY A 193 -7.16 4.04 -24.36
N PHE A 194 -6.50 4.04 -25.51
CA PHE A 194 -5.04 3.94 -25.63
C PHE A 194 -4.48 5.07 -26.49
N ILE A 195 -3.24 5.47 -26.18
CA ILE A 195 -2.39 6.28 -27.05
C ILE A 195 -1.61 5.32 -27.93
N THR A 196 -1.71 5.48 -29.25
CA THR A 196 -1.12 4.58 -30.25
C THR A 196 -0.01 5.22 -31.08
N ASP A 197 0.07 6.55 -31.10
CA ASP A 197 1.19 7.28 -31.70
C ASP A 197 2.37 7.33 -30.72
N ILE A 198 3.08 6.20 -30.64
CA ILE A 198 4.21 6.00 -29.72
C ILE A 198 5.51 6.00 -30.54
N PRO A 199 6.55 6.75 -30.12
CA PRO A 199 7.84 6.72 -30.80
C PRO A 199 8.45 5.32 -30.87
N ALA A 200 9.03 4.96 -32.03
CA ALA A 200 9.60 3.64 -32.30
C ALA A 200 10.72 3.20 -31.33
N LYS A 201 11.34 4.15 -30.59
CA LYS A 201 12.30 3.86 -29.51
C LYS A 201 11.66 3.15 -28.31
N PHE A 202 10.34 3.10 -28.24
CA PHE A 202 9.56 2.33 -27.27
C PHE A 202 8.81 1.20 -28.00
N PRO A 203 9.50 0.10 -28.35
CA PRO A 203 8.94 -0.95 -29.20
C PRO A 203 7.81 -1.75 -28.54
N LEU A 204 7.87 -2.00 -27.22
CA LEU A 204 6.81 -2.74 -26.52
C LEU A 204 5.52 -1.91 -26.46
N LEU A 205 5.66 -0.61 -26.17
CA LEU A 205 4.53 0.32 -26.11
C LEU A 205 3.99 0.66 -27.50
N SER A 206 4.86 0.78 -28.53
CA SER A 206 4.42 0.99 -29.91
C SER A 206 3.56 -0.15 -30.45
N LYS A 207 3.83 -1.38 -30.00
CA LYS A 207 3.04 -2.56 -30.38
C LYS A 207 1.69 -2.62 -29.66
N GLN A 208 1.61 -2.18 -28.40
CA GLN A 208 0.44 -2.40 -27.55
C GLN A 208 -0.43 -1.14 -27.35
N GLY A 209 0.11 0.04 -27.63
CA GLY A 209 -0.40 1.32 -27.13
C GLY A 209 -0.18 1.49 -25.63
N VAL A 210 -0.42 2.71 -25.13
CA VAL A 210 -0.35 3.05 -23.70
C VAL A 210 -1.74 3.44 -23.19
N PRO A 211 -2.28 2.83 -22.11
CA PRO A 211 -3.56 3.24 -21.56
C PRO A 211 -3.59 4.72 -21.21
N LYS A 212 -4.56 5.46 -21.77
CA LYS A 212 -4.69 6.92 -21.59
C LYS A 212 -4.74 7.33 -20.13
N TYR A 213 -5.45 6.54 -19.31
CA TYR A 213 -5.60 6.80 -17.88
C TYR A 213 -4.27 6.91 -17.13
N ILE A 214 -3.23 6.17 -17.56
CA ILE A 214 -1.91 6.23 -16.93
C ILE A 214 -1.29 7.60 -17.18
N VAL A 215 -1.25 8.02 -18.44
CA VAL A 215 -0.69 9.32 -18.84
C VAL A 215 -1.47 10.46 -18.18
N GLN A 216 -2.80 10.41 -18.20
CA GLN A 216 -3.65 11.43 -17.58
C GLN A 216 -3.45 11.54 -16.06
N ALA A 217 -3.35 10.41 -15.35
CA ALA A 217 -3.08 10.41 -13.92
C ALA A 217 -1.73 11.09 -13.60
N PHE A 218 -0.69 10.81 -14.40
CA PHE A 218 0.61 11.46 -14.26
C PHE A 218 0.60 12.94 -14.68
N GLU A 219 -0.14 13.33 -15.72
CA GLU A 219 -0.33 14.74 -16.09
C GLU A 219 -0.97 15.55 -14.95
N ILE A 220 -2.03 15.02 -14.36
CA ILE A 220 -2.72 15.64 -13.22
C ILE A 220 -1.78 15.73 -12.01
N ALA A 221 -1.08 14.65 -11.68
CA ALA A 221 -0.16 14.62 -10.54
C ALA A 221 1.03 15.57 -10.76
N ASN A 222 1.57 15.68 -11.97
CA ASN A 222 2.62 16.65 -12.28
C ASN A 222 2.15 18.10 -12.10
N LYS A 223 0.90 18.38 -12.48
CA LYS A 223 0.32 19.73 -12.38
C LYS A 223 -0.07 20.12 -10.95
N HIS A 224 -0.60 19.18 -10.18
CA HIS A 224 -1.27 19.47 -8.90
C HIS A 224 -0.58 18.88 -7.67
N ALA A 225 0.42 18.03 -7.84
CA ALA A 225 1.23 17.47 -6.77
C ALA A 225 2.76 17.67 -6.97
N PRO A 226 3.24 18.88 -7.33
CA PRO A 226 4.68 19.10 -7.56
C PRO A 226 5.57 18.85 -6.33
N ASN A 227 5.03 18.95 -5.12
CA ASN A 227 5.78 18.74 -3.87
C ASN A 227 5.86 17.26 -3.47
N LEU A 228 5.03 16.40 -4.06
CA LEU A 228 5.03 14.96 -3.81
C LEU A 228 5.99 14.24 -4.77
N LYS A 229 6.53 13.11 -4.35
CA LYS A 229 7.22 12.15 -5.22
C LYS A 229 6.20 11.24 -5.91
N LEU A 230 6.24 11.21 -7.23
CA LEU A 230 5.29 10.46 -8.06
C LEU A 230 5.78 9.04 -8.30
N VAL A 231 5.05 8.07 -7.75
CA VAL A 231 5.43 6.66 -7.76
C VAL A 231 4.56 5.86 -8.73
N LEU A 232 5.21 4.99 -9.50
CA LEU A 232 4.54 3.94 -10.26
C LEU A 232 4.67 2.62 -9.46
N ASN A 233 3.56 2.13 -8.88
CA ASN A 233 3.58 0.96 -8.01
C ASN A 233 3.06 -0.30 -8.73
N GLN A 234 3.73 -1.43 -8.55
CA GLN A 234 3.40 -2.66 -9.28
C GLN A 234 3.62 -3.92 -8.45
N HIS A 235 2.63 -4.81 -8.51
CA HIS A 235 2.70 -6.14 -7.93
C HIS A 235 3.56 -7.09 -8.77
N ARG A 236 3.05 -7.40 -9.96
CA ARG A 236 3.57 -8.39 -10.91
C ARG A 236 4.69 -7.77 -11.72
N MET A 237 5.84 -7.63 -11.08
CA MET A 237 7.08 -7.13 -11.67
C MET A 237 8.19 -8.14 -11.37
N THR A 238 7.94 -9.42 -11.71
CA THR A 238 8.85 -10.52 -11.38
C THR A 238 9.34 -11.30 -12.59
N SER A 239 8.64 -11.23 -13.73
CA SER A 239 9.11 -11.77 -15.01
C SER A 239 9.96 -10.77 -15.81
N PRO A 240 10.84 -11.24 -16.71
CA PRO A 240 11.54 -10.38 -17.68
C PRO A 240 10.60 -9.48 -18.50
N GLU A 241 9.45 -10.02 -18.93
CA GLU A 241 8.47 -9.32 -19.77
C GLU A 241 7.79 -8.17 -19.02
N SER A 242 7.34 -8.42 -17.80
CA SER A 242 6.70 -7.40 -16.96
C SER A 242 7.70 -6.31 -16.55
N ILE A 243 8.94 -6.68 -16.21
CA ILE A 243 10.02 -5.74 -15.91
C ILE A 243 10.35 -4.88 -17.14
N ALA A 244 10.46 -5.49 -18.33
CA ALA A 244 10.78 -4.74 -19.56
C ALA A 244 9.68 -3.72 -19.90
N LEU A 245 8.40 -4.13 -19.88
CA LEU A 245 7.30 -3.21 -20.13
C LEU A 245 7.25 -2.09 -19.09
N MET A 246 7.52 -2.40 -17.81
CA MET A 246 7.55 -1.39 -16.76
C MET A 246 8.65 -0.35 -16.98
N LYS A 247 9.87 -0.80 -17.27
CA LYS A 247 11.00 0.09 -17.56
C LYS A 247 10.69 1.00 -18.75
N GLU A 248 10.11 0.44 -19.81
CA GLU A 248 9.72 1.20 -20.99
C GLU A 248 8.62 2.22 -20.71
N LEU A 249 7.61 1.86 -19.90
CA LEU A 249 6.56 2.79 -19.45
C LEU A 249 7.13 3.97 -18.67
N VAL A 250 8.05 3.72 -17.73
CA VAL A 250 8.71 4.80 -16.96
C VAL A 250 9.47 5.75 -17.88
N MET A 251 10.22 5.20 -18.85
CA MET A 251 10.97 6.01 -19.82
C MET A 251 10.05 6.79 -20.76
N TYR A 252 8.95 6.20 -21.21
CA TYR A 252 7.96 6.86 -22.05
C TYR A 252 7.28 8.04 -21.34
N LEU A 253 6.88 7.88 -20.08
CA LEU A 253 6.30 8.97 -19.29
C LEU A 253 7.29 10.13 -19.14
N ARG A 254 8.56 9.83 -18.84
CA ARG A 254 9.62 10.84 -18.69
C ARG A 254 9.98 11.53 -20.01
N ASP A 255 9.94 10.82 -21.13
CA ASP A 255 10.12 11.39 -22.48
C ASP A 255 9.03 12.40 -22.84
N ARG A 256 7.85 12.28 -22.21
CA ARG A 256 6.75 13.25 -22.31
C ARG A 256 6.86 14.38 -21.28
N ASN A 257 8.00 14.54 -20.63
CA ASN A 257 8.24 15.50 -19.54
C ASN A 257 7.33 15.30 -18.32
N LEU A 258 6.82 14.08 -18.10
CA LEU A 258 6.09 13.74 -16.87
C LEU A 258 7.06 13.18 -15.85
N ARG A 259 7.07 13.75 -14.63
CA ARG A 259 7.85 13.20 -13.52
C ARG A 259 7.34 11.81 -13.17
N VAL A 260 8.26 10.87 -13.18
CA VAL A 260 8.20 9.63 -12.42
C VAL A 260 9.42 9.67 -11.53
N ASP A 261 9.20 9.76 -10.22
CA ASP A 261 10.26 9.94 -9.25
C ASP A 261 10.68 8.61 -8.61
N ALA A 262 9.80 7.61 -8.58
CA ALA A 262 10.11 6.33 -7.96
C ALA A 262 9.40 5.16 -8.63
N LEU A 263 10.04 4.00 -8.57
CA LEU A 263 9.45 2.70 -8.94
C LEU A 263 9.10 1.92 -7.66
N GLY A 264 7.86 1.44 -7.57
CA GLY A 264 7.36 0.63 -6.47
C GLY A 264 7.19 -0.84 -6.85
N TRP A 265 7.72 -1.74 -6.03
CA TRP A 265 7.48 -3.18 -6.09
C TRP A 265 6.76 -3.64 -4.82
N GLN A 266 5.57 -4.23 -4.97
CA GLN A 266 4.77 -4.65 -3.81
C GLN A 266 5.46 -5.74 -2.98
N ALA A 267 6.17 -6.67 -3.62
CA ALA A 267 6.82 -7.80 -2.92
C ALA A 267 5.86 -8.65 -2.05
N HIS A 268 4.64 -8.89 -2.53
CA HIS A 268 3.78 -9.95 -2.00
C HIS A 268 4.33 -11.31 -2.41
N LEU A 269 5.00 -11.99 -1.48
CA LEU A 269 5.58 -13.30 -1.73
C LEU A 269 4.62 -14.41 -1.33
N ARG A 270 4.94 -15.63 -1.73
CA ARG A 270 4.25 -16.85 -1.26
C ARG A 270 5.23 -17.64 -0.39
N GLY A 271 4.73 -18.38 0.59
CA GLY A 271 5.56 -19.20 1.49
C GLY A 271 6.39 -20.26 0.76
N GLU A 272 5.95 -20.66 -0.43
CA GLU A 272 6.71 -21.58 -1.28
C GLU A 272 7.82 -20.88 -2.10
N HIS A 273 7.90 -19.54 -2.13
CA HIS A 273 8.98 -18.79 -2.78
C HIS A 273 10.24 -18.75 -1.91
N VAL A 274 10.89 -19.90 -1.80
CA VAL A 274 12.17 -20.06 -1.10
C VAL A 274 13.31 -19.27 -1.75
N ASP A 275 13.16 -18.82 -2.99
CA ASP A 275 14.21 -18.08 -3.71
C ASP A 275 14.66 -16.82 -2.97
N PHE A 276 13.76 -16.08 -2.34
CA PHE A 276 14.12 -14.90 -1.56
C PHE A 276 14.81 -15.25 -0.23
N ALA A 277 14.69 -16.48 0.25
CA ALA A 277 15.41 -16.96 1.43
C ALA A 277 16.90 -17.25 1.14
N HIS A 278 17.31 -17.31 -0.13
CA HIS A 278 18.69 -17.53 -0.55
C HIS A 278 19.30 -16.23 -1.12
N PRO A 279 20.34 -15.66 -0.51
CA PRO A 279 20.88 -14.34 -0.90
C PRO A 279 21.49 -14.33 -2.31
N ASP A 280 21.94 -15.47 -2.82
CA ASP A 280 22.56 -15.59 -4.15
C ASP A 280 21.59 -16.05 -5.26
N SER A 281 20.29 -16.12 -4.95
CA SER A 281 19.27 -16.59 -5.90
C SER A 281 19.12 -15.65 -7.09
N ALA A 282 18.58 -16.18 -8.19
CA ALA A 282 18.22 -15.37 -9.36
C ALA A 282 17.20 -14.27 -8.98
N ALA A 283 16.26 -14.55 -8.08
CA ALA A 283 15.26 -13.59 -7.63
C ALA A 283 15.90 -12.38 -6.93
N ILE A 284 16.84 -12.60 -5.99
CA ILE A 284 17.56 -11.51 -5.32
C ILE A 284 18.43 -10.74 -6.30
N LYS A 285 19.12 -11.41 -7.23
CA LYS A 285 19.95 -10.74 -8.25
C LYS A 285 19.11 -9.86 -9.19
N THR A 286 17.98 -10.36 -9.66
CA THR A 286 17.05 -9.59 -10.50
C THR A 286 16.50 -8.39 -9.74
N PHE A 287 16.13 -8.59 -8.47
CA PHE A 287 15.66 -7.52 -7.59
C PHE A 287 16.72 -6.42 -7.40
N ASP A 288 17.95 -6.79 -7.04
CA ASP A 288 19.09 -5.86 -6.90
C ASP A 288 19.37 -5.08 -8.20
N GLN A 289 19.37 -5.76 -9.34
CA GLN A 289 19.55 -5.12 -10.65
C GLN A 289 18.43 -4.13 -10.98
N LEU A 290 17.20 -4.39 -10.53
CA LEU A 290 16.08 -3.47 -10.72
C LEU A 290 16.25 -2.20 -9.88
N ILE A 291 16.71 -2.32 -8.63
CA ILE A 291 17.05 -1.16 -7.79
C ILE A 291 18.15 -0.33 -8.46
N LYS A 292 19.23 -0.99 -8.90
CA LYS A 292 20.36 -0.31 -9.59
C LYS A 292 19.92 0.38 -10.87
N TRP A 293 19.07 -0.27 -11.67
CA TRP A 293 18.49 0.35 -12.86
C TRP A 293 17.66 1.59 -12.50
N ALA A 294 16.86 1.55 -11.44
CA ALA A 294 16.09 2.71 -11.00
C ALA A 294 17.01 3.87 -10.62
N HIS A 295 18.01 3.63 -9.79
CA HIS A 295 18.97 4.66 -9.37
C HIS A 295 19.77 5.24 -10.55
N GLN A 296 20.23 4.39 -11.49
CA GLN A 296 20.90 4.83 -12.72
C GLN A 296 20.03 5.75 -13.60
N ASN A 297 18.70 5.65 -13.47
CA ASN A 297 17.73 6.47 -14.19
C ASN A 297 17.15 7.60 -13.32
N ASN A 298 17.81 7.96 -12.20
CA ASN A 298 17.38 8.99 -11.27
C ASN A 298 15.95 8.75 -10.76
N LEU A 299 15.69 7.52 -10.30
CA LEU A 299 14.46 7.11 -9.63
C LEU A 299 14.80 6.60 -8.22
N GLU A 300 13.93 6.86 -7.25
CA GLU A 300 13.92 6.12 -5.99
C GLU A 300 13.40 4.70 -6.24
N PHE A 301 13.78 3.74 -5.39
CA PHE A 301 13.23 2.39 -5.45
C PHE A 301 12.53 2.01 -4.14
N HIS A 302 11.28 1.58 -4.25
CA HIS A 302 10.45 1.27 -3.08
C HIS A 302 9.98 -0.17 -3.10
N VAL A 303 10.27 -0.92 -2.04
CA VAL A 303 9.48 -2.10 -1.69
C VAL A 303 8.27 -1.59 -0.89
N THR A 304 7.06 -1.77 -1.42
CA THR A 304 5.87 -1.02 -0.98
C THR A 304 4.89 -1.83 -0.15
N GLU A 305 4.85 -3.15 -0.26
CA GLU A 305 3.78 -3.96 0.34
C GLU A 305 4.27 -5.34 0.82
N ASN A 306 5.50 -5.43 1.34
CA ASN A 306 6.12 -6.73 1.58
C ASN A 306 5.36 -7.53 2.66
N ASN A 307 5.00 -8.75 2.31
CA ASN A 307 4.47 -9.79 3.20
C ASN A 307 4.66 -11.16 2.54
N ILE A 308 4.39 -12.23 3.29
CA ILE A 308 4.52 -13.61 2.78
C ILE A 308 3.20 -14.35 3.00
N HIS A 309 2.59 -14.83 1.91
CA HIS A 309 1.31 -15.55 1.96
C HIS A 309 1.54 -17.06 2.11
N VAL A 310 1.03 -17.66 3.18
CA VAL A 310 1.11 -19.11 3.43
C VAL A 310 -0.29 -19.73 3.44
N LYS A 311 -0.42 -20.94 2.89
CA LYS A 311 -1.68 -21.71 2.98
C LYS A 311 -1.72 -22.44 4.31
N ASN A 312 -2.80 -22.31 5.07
CA ASN A 312 -2.91 -22.89 6.42
C ASN A 312 -2.80 -24.43 6.44
N ASN A 313 -3.16 -25.08 5.33
CA ASN A 313 -3.08 -26.53 5.18
C ASN A 313 -1.71 -27.02 4.66
N LYS A 314 -0.72 -26.12 4.52
CA LYS A 314 0.64 -26.47 4.12
C LYS A 314 1.64 -26.01 5.17
N PRO A 315 2.59 -26.85 5.58
CA PRO A 315 3.67 -26.40 6.44
C PRO A 315 4.56 -25.41 5.68
N TYR A 316 5.11 -24.45 6.41
CA TYR A 316 6.19 -23.58 5.96
C TYR A 316 7.27 -23.54 7.04
N GLN A 317 8.50 -23.17 6.68
CA GLN A 317 9.61 -23.07 7.62
C GLN A 317 9.79 -21.60 8.04
N GLU A 318 9.62 -21.30 9.33
CA GLU A 318 9.77 -19.93 9.86
C GLU A 318 11.17 -19.36 9.59
N GLU A 319 12.21 -20.22 9.58
CA GLU A 319 13.58 -19.81 9.22
C GLU A 319 13.67 -19.26 7.78
N LEU A 320 12.97 -19.88 6.82
CA LEU A 320 12.98 -19.43 5.43
C LEU A 320 12.20 -18.11 5.27
N VAL A 321 11.10 -17.95 6.00
CA VAL A 321 10.35 -16.69 6.08
C VAL A 321 11.24 -15.57 6.63
N ALA A 322 11.94 -15.82 7.73
CA ALA A 322 12.85 -14.84 8.34
C ALA A 322 14.00 -14.47 7.40
N LYS A 323 14.61 -15.46 6.73
CA LYS A 323 15.64 -15.23 5.70
C LYS A 323 15.13 -14.41 4.52
N ALA A 324 13.91 -14.66 4.05
CA ALA A 324 13.33 -13.92 2.94
C ALA A 324 13.14 -12.44 3.26
N PHE A 325 12.54 -12.12 4.41
CA PHE A 325 12.43 -10.73 4.87
C PHE A 325 13.81 -10.07 5.04
N ALA A 326 14.76 -10.76 5.66
CA ALA A 326 16.11 -10.26 5.90
C ALA A 326 16.87 -9.99 4.60
N ASN A 327 16.78 -10.87 3.60
CA ASN A 327 17.48 -10.70 2.33
C ASN A 327 16.87 -9.56 1.49
N ILE A 328 15.55 -9.38 1.52
CA ILE A 328 14.91 -8.22 0.87
C ILE A 328 15.36 -6.94 1.55
N ALA A 329 15.26 -6.84 2.88
CA ALA A 329 15.69 -5.67 3.63
C ALA A 329 17.18 -5.37 3.40
N ARG A 330 18.04 -6.40 3.35
CA ARG A 330 19.47 -6.27 3.09
C ARG A 330 19.74 -5.74 1.69
N THR A 331 19.05 -6.26 0.69
CA THR A 331 19.21 -5.83 -0.71
C THR A 331 18.79 -4.39 -0.89
N VAL A 332 17.67 -3.99 -0.26
CA VAL A 332 17.21 -2.60 -0.19
C VAL A 332 18.30 -1.71 0.42
N VAL A 333 18.68 -1.99 1.66
CA VAL A 333 19.60 -1.13 2.41
C VAL A 333 20.98 -1.07 1.77
N ASN A 334 21.51 -2.16 1.21
CA ASN A 334 22.81 -2.13 0.53
C ASN A 334 22.87 -1.18 -0.67
N ASN A 335 21.72 -0.81 -1.26
CA ASN A 335 21.66 0.10 -2.40
C ASN A 335 21.49 1.59 -2.03
N HIS A 336 21.34 1.94 -0.74
CA HIS A 336 21.05 3.31 -0.28
C HIS A 336 22.10 4.37 -0.66
N LYS A 337 23.35 3.94 -0.91
CA LYS A 337 24.46 4.84 -1.29
C LYS A 337 24.32 5.40 -2.71
N THR A 338 23.47 4.80 -3.54
CA THR A 338 23.30 5.18 -4.95
C THR A 338 21.95 5.83 -5.25
N GLY A 339 21.05 5.88 -4.27
CA GLY A 339 19.72 6.46 -4.42
C GLY A 339 18.85 6.20 -3.19
N VAL A 340 17.69 6.86 -3.13
CA VAL A 340 16.70 6.65 -2.07
C VAL A 340 16.05 5.29 -2.25
N VAL A 341 15.98 4.55 -1.15
CA VAL A 341 15.29 3.28 -1.05
C VAL A 341 14.28 3.27 0.09
N SER A 342 13.19 2.53 -0.09
CA SER A 342 12.24 2.27 0.99
C SER A 342 11.88 0.80 1.09
N TRP A 343 11.59 0.34 2.31
CA TRP A 343 11.01 -0.98 2.56
C TRP A 343 9.79 -0.86 3.47
N ASN A 344 8.62 -1.24 2.96
CA ASN A 344 7.34 -1.16 3.67
C ASN A 344 6.75 -2.56 3.85
N LEU A 345 6.19 -2.82 5.03
CA LEU A 345 5.41 -4.02 5.30
C LEU A 345 3.92 -3.79 5.07
N TRP A 346 3.29 -4.64 4.25
CA TRP A 346 1.83 -4.62 4.12
C TRP A 346 1.12 -5.29 5.29
N THR A 347 1.80 -6.25 5.91
CA THR A 347 1.31 -7.00 7.07
C THR A 347 2.34 -6.85 8.19
N LEU A 348 1.97 -6.18 9.28
CA LEU A 348 2.81 -6.09 10.47
C LEU A 348 2.77 -7.41 11.25
N ALA A 349 1.57 -7.79 11.70
CA ALA A 349 1.31 -8.99 12.47
C ALA A 349 0.57 -10.04 11.65
N ASP A 350 0.90 -11.32 11.86
CA ASP A 350 0.28 -12.44 11.15
C ASP A 350 -1.25 -12.38 11.23
N THR A 351 -1.91 -12.37 10.07
CA THR A 351 -3.36 -12.18 9.97
C THR A 351 -3.94 -13.01 8.84
N PRO A 352 -5.21 -13.46 8.94
CA PRO A 352 -5.91 -14.07 7.82
C PRO A 352 -5.94 -13.14 6.61
N HIS A 353 -5.78 -13.72 5.42
CA HIS A 353 -5.85 -12.99 4.15
C HIS A 353 -7.29 -12.51 3.89
N PHE A 354 -7.43 -11.28 3.41
CA PHE A 354 -8.72 -10.59 3.28
C PHE A 354 -9.77 -11.30 2.40
N ARG A 355 -9.34 -12.17 1.47
CA ARG A 355 -10.25 -12.97 0.61
C ARG A 355 -10.44 -14.42 1.03
N SER A 356 -9.58 -14.94 1.89
CA SER A 356 -9.59 -16.37 2.20
C SER A 356 -8.98 -16.61 3.57
N ALA A 357 -9.80 -17.09 4.50
CA ALA A 357 -9.35 -17.49 5.83
C ALA A 357 -8.38 -18.69 5.81
N ASN A 358 -8.29 -19.42 4.67
CA ASN A 358 -7.35 -20.53 4.47
C ASN A 358 -5.93 -20.08 4.12
N ILE A 359 -5.71 -18.78 3.96
CA ILE A 359 -4.40 -18.18 3.72
C ILE A 359 -4.10 -17.24 4.88
N THR A 360 -2.90 -17.34 5.45
CA THR A 360 -2.38 -16.37 6.40
C THR A 360 -1.34 -15.51 5.69
N THR A 361 -1.43 -14.20 5.85
CA THR A 361 -0.35 -13.28 5.46
C THR A 361 0.55 -13.09 6.65
N LEU A 362 1.84 -13.33 6.46
CA LEU A 362 2.84 -13.25 7.49
C LEU A 362 3.53 -11.88 7.49
N GLY A 363 3.77 -11.36 8.69
CA GLY A 363 4.56 -10.16 8.95
C GLY A 363 5.78 -10.46 9.83
N LEU A 364 6.27 -9.44 10.53
CA LEU A 364 7.39 -9.59 11.48
C LEU A 364 6.93 -9.97 12.90
N TRP A 365 5.65 -9.75 13.21
CA TRP A 365 5.03 -10.14 14.49
C TRP A 365 4.05 -11.28 14.28
N ASP A 366 3.83 -12.09 15.30
CA ASP A 366 2.77 -13.10 15.30
C ASP A 366 1.39 -12.45 15.54
N LYS A 367 0.33 -13.28 15.53
CA LYS A 367 -1.05 -12.82 15.74
C LYS A 367 -1.33 -12.18 17.11
N ASN A 368 -0.44 -12.37 18.09
CA ASN A 368 -0.54 -11.82 19.45
C ASN A 368 0.42 -10.62 19.64
N PHE A 369 0.96 -10.08 18.55
CA PHE A 369 1.92 -8.98 18.53
C PHE A 369 3.28 -9.31 19.17
N LYS A 370 3.64 -10.60 19.28
CA LYS A 370 4.99 -10.98 19.71
C LYS A 370 5.95 -10.94 18.52
N PRO A 371 7.14 -10.32 18.64
CA PRO A 371 8.14 -10.30 17.57
C PRO A 371 8.65 -11.71 17.25
N LYS A 372 8.68 -12.05 15.96
CA LYS A 372 9.18 -13.34 15.45
C LYS A 372 10.65 -13.25 15.08
N GLU A 373 11.24 -14.39 14.72
CA GLU A 373 12.61 -14.46 14.19
C GLU A 373 12.80 -13.52 12.97
N SER A 374 11.74 -13.36 12.16
CA SER A 374 11.72 -12.40 11.05
C SER A 374 12.04 -10.97 11.49
N TYR A 375 11.49 -10.50 12.63
CA TYR A 375 11.80 -9.18 13.18
C TYR A 375 13.30 -9.06 13.51
N TYR A 376 13.83 -10.03 14.26
CA TYR A 376 15.21 -9.98 14.75
C TYR A 376 16.25 -10.10 13.64
N GLN A 377 15.96 -10.86 12.57
CA GLN A 377 16.83 -10.93 11.41
C GLN A 377 16.86 -9.62 10.63
N VAL A 378 15.70 -8.96 10.46
CA VAL A 378 15.64 -7.61 9.85
C VAL A 378 16.35 -6.58 10.73
N GLN A 379 16.13 -6.60 12.04
CA GLN A 379 16.84 -5.75 13.00
C GLN A 379 18.37 -5.92 12.85
N LYS A 380 18.85 -7.18 12.81
CA LYS A 380 20.27 -7.49 12.60
C LYS A 380 20.79 -6.98 11.25
N VAL A 381 19.99 -7.03 10.19
CA VAL A 381 20.36 -6.46 8.88
C VAL A 381 20.56 -4.95 9.01
N LEU A 382 19.61 -4.23 9.60
CA LEU A 382 19.69 -2.78 9.77
C LEU A 382 20.89 -2.38 10.63
N GLU A 383 21.19 -3.15 11.68
CA GLU A 383 22.35 -2.90 12.55
C GLU A 383 23.69 -3.12 11.85
N ASN A 384 23.79 -4.05 10.90
CA ASN A 384 25.09 -4.52 10.40
C ASN A 384 25.36 -4.26 8.90
N SER A 385 24.43 -3.64 8.16
CA SER A 385 24.67 -3.36 6.73
C SER A 385 25.72 -2.25 6.57
N LYS A 386 26.54 -2.37 5.53
CA LYS A 386 27.80 -1.62 5.36
C LYS A 386 27.67 -0.37 4.49
#